data_AF-A0A3C0WI51-F1
#
_entry.id   AF-A0A3C0WI51-F1
#
_cell.length_a   1.000
_cell.length_b   1.000
_cell.length_c   1.000
_cell.angle_alpha   90.00
_cell.angle_beta   90.00
_cell.angle_gamma   90.00
#
_symmetry.space_group_name_H-M   'P 1'
#
loop_
_entity.id
_entity.type
_entity.pdbx_description
1 polymer ?
#
loop_
_entity_poly.entity_id
_entity_poly.type
_entity_poly.pdbx_seq_one_letter_code
_entity_poly.pdbx_strand_id
1 'polypeptide(L)'
;LAVFEQFDASELESAQMKTLAWLHAGQAASQLKQYDKALVSLNLVVENSGEPSEFDARYEIGWILHRQMKYDDAVKQYEQVARGSRGGVGARARFMIGEISFAKQDLEDAVKQFQRVMFGFGGEKAVAAVKVWQSKAAMEAGRSMEVQVEDAKTKQDRDGLVKSAVEFYTYVVEKHPMSSSVEFARKRLEALSKL
;
A
#
# COMPACT_ATOMS: atom_id res chain seq x y z
N LEU A 1 20.36 10.24 -19.00
CA LEU A 1 19.08 10.94 -18.72
C LEU A 1 18.48 11.58 -19.97
N ALA A 2 19.28 12.21 -20.83
CA ALA A 2 18.83 12.70 -22.15
C ALA A 2 18.33 11.61 -23.13
N VAL A 3 18.74 10.34 -22.93
CA VAL A 3 18.41 9.24 -23.86
C VAL A 3 16.92 8.91 -23.90
N PHE A 4 16.18 9.01 -22.80
CA PHE A 4 14.74 8.74 -22.79
C PHE A 4 13.87 9.94 -23.17
N GLU A 5 14.36 11.18 -23.00
CA GLU A 5 13.65 12.39 -23.44
C GLU A 5 13.65 12.55 -24.96
N GLN A 6 14.59 11.89 -25.66
CA GLN A 6 14.68 11.83 -27.12
C GLN A 6 14.18 10.51 -27.70
N PHE A 7 13.75 9.57 -26.85
CA PHE A 7 13.30 8.26 -27.31
C PHE A 7 11.85 8.35 -27.77
N ASP A 8 11.65 8.42 -29.09
CA ASP A 8 10.33 8.32 -29.67
C ASP A 8 9.87 6.86 -29.61
N ALA A 9 8.97 6.57 -28.66
CA ALA A 9 8.35 5.26 -28.55
C ALA A 9 7.56 4.89 -29.83
N SER A 10 7.32 5.81 -30.77
CA SER A 10 6.75 5.50 -32.07
C SER A 10 7.58 4.48 -32.86
N GLU A 11 8.91 4.45 -32.66
CA GLU A 11 9.87 3.58 -33.36
C GLU A 11 9.88 2.13 -32.84
N LEU A 12 9.24 1.86 -31.70
CA LEU A 12 9.14 0.50 -31.16
C LEU A 12 8.08 -0.31 -31.93
N GLU A 13 8.46 -1.46 -32.46
CA GLU A 13 7.55 -2.26 -33.31
C GLU A 13 6.37 -2.89 -32.55
N SER A 14 6.46 -3.08 -31.22
CA SER A 14 5.40 -3.72 -30.43
C SER A 14 4.79 -2.81 -29.36
N ALA A 15 3.46 -2.91 -29.21
CA ALA A 15 2.70 -2.16 -28.21
C ALA A 15 3.18 -2.45 -26.77
N GLN A 16 3.58 -3.70 -26.50
CA GLN A 16 4.18 -4.09 -25.21
C GLN A 16 5.50 -3.36 -24.94
N MET A 17 6.38 -3.22 -25.93
CA MET A 17 7.64 -2.48 -25.74
C MET A 17 7.36 -1.00 -25.47
N LYS A 18 6.41 -0.38 -26.18
CA LYS A 18 5.99 1.02 -25.95
C LYS A 18 5.49 1.23 -24.53
N THR A 19 4.61 0.32 -24.08
CA THR A 19 4.05 0.33 -22.73
C THR A 19 5.15 0.27 -21.66
N LEU A 20 6.10 -0.66 -21.80
CA LEU A 20 7.21 -0.79 -20.87
C LEU A 20 8.13 0.43 -20.87
N ALA A 21 8.41 0.99 -22.05
CA ALA A 21 9.21 2.21 -22.17
C ALA A 21 8.56 3.38 -21.44
N TRP A 22 7.25 3.60 -21.62
CA TRP A 22 6.51 4.64 -20.91
C TRP A 22 6.47 4.40 -19.39
N LEU A 23 6.27 3.15 -18.96
CA LEU A 23 6.25 2.79 -17.54
C LEU A 23 7.60 3.11 -16.89
N HIS A 24 8.71 2.69 -17.52
CA HIS A 24 10.05 2.96 -16.99
C HIS A 24 10.42 4.43 -17.03
N ALA A 25 10.05 5.17 -18.09
CA ALA A 25 10.23 6.61 -18.15
C ALA A 25 9.48 7.31 -17.00
N GLY A 26 8.23 6.91 -16.76
CA GLY A 26 7.41 7.41 -15.66
C GLY A 26 8.04 7.12 -14.29
N GLN A 27 8.46 5.89 -14.05
CA GLN A 27 9.13 5.48 -12.80
C GLN A 27 10.45 6.23 -12.57
N ALA A 28 11.27 6.38 -13.62
CA ALA A 28 12.54 7.11 -13.52
C ALA A 28 12.31 8.59 -13.22
N ALA A 29 11.39 9.24 -13.93
CA ALA A 29 11.02 10.63 -13.66
C ALA A 29 10.47 10.81 -12.23
N SER A 30 9.66 9.86 -11.75
CA SER A 30 9.11 9.83 -10.39
C SER A 30 10.22 9.77 -9.33
N GLN A 31 11.23 8.90 -9.52
CA GLN A 31 12.40 8.82 -8.63
C GLN A 31 13.20 10.11 -8.59
N LEU A 32 13.27 10.83 -9.72
CA LEU A 32 13.90 12.15 -9.83
C LEU A 32 13.00 13.29 -9.32
N LYS A 33 11.83 12.99 -8.77
CA LYS A 33 10.80 13.94 -8.32
C LYS A 33 10.29 14.87 -9.43
N GLN A 34 10.49 14.50 -10.69
CA GLN A 34 9.95 15.19 -11.86
C GLN A 34 8.50 14.74 -12.08
N TYR A 35 7.64 15.06 -11.12
CA TYR A 35 6.30 14.49 -11.02
C TYR A 35 5.42 14.76 -12.24
N ASP A 36 5.47 15.96 -12.81
CA ASP A 36 4.66 16.28 -13.99
C ASP A 36 5.06 15.43 -15.21
N LYS A 37 6.37 15.25 -15.44
CA LYS A 37 6.88 14.36 -16.50
C LYS A 37 6.52 12.91 -16.24
N ALA A 38 6.63 12.48 -14.98
CA ALA A 38 6.26 11.12 -14.60
C ALA A 38 4.78 10.84 -14.90
N LEU A 39 3.88 11.77 -14.54
CA LEU A 39 2.45 11.66 -14.80
C LEU A 39 2.13 11.58 -16.29
N VAL A 40 2.82 12.33 -17.15
CA VAL A 40 2.66 12.24 -18.61
C VAL A 40 2.95 10.82 -19.10
N SER A 41 4.11 10.26 -18.76
CA SER A 41 4.47 8.90 -19.21
C SER A 41 3.58 7.82 -18.61
N LEU A 42 3.19 7.94 -17.33
CA LEU A 42 2.33 6.96 -16.67
C LEU A 42 0.90 6.98 -17.22
N ASN A 43 0.37 8.16 -17.59
CA ASN A 43 -0.96 8.26 -18.22
C ASN A 43 -0.97 7.60 -19.61
N LEU A 44 0.12 7.68 -20.38
CA LEU A 44 0.22 6.94 -21.65
C LEU A 44 0.08 5.43 -21.45
N VAL A 45 0.67 4.88 -20.38
CA VAL A 45 0.47 3.46 -20.00
C VAL A 45 -1.00 3.19 -19.72
N VAL A 46 -1.65 4.02 -18.91
CA VAL A 46 -3.06 3.85 -18.53
C VAL A 46 -4.01 3.91 -19.73
N GLU A 47 -3.72 4.76 -20.71
CA GLU A 47 -4.57 4.97 -21.88
C GLU A 47 -4.38 3.91 -22.97
N ASN A 48 -3.18 3.32 -23.08
CA ASN A 48 -2.77 2.53 -24.24
C ASN A 48 -2.39 1.08 -23.90
N SER A 49 -2.53 0.65 -22.64
CA SER A 49 -2.20 -0.70 -22.21
C SER A 49 -3.33 -1.33 -21.40
N GLY A 50 -3.23 -2.66 -21.21
CA GLY A 50 -4.09 -3.40 -20.29
C GLY A 50 -3.31 -3.94 -19.10
N GLU A 51 -3.94 -4.85 -18.37
CA GLU A 51 -3.31 -5.54 -17.25
C GLU A 51 -2.09 -6.37 -17.70
N PRO A 52 -1.00 -6.43 -16.90
CA PRO A 52 -0.85 -5.86 -15.56
C PRO A 52 -0.27 -4.43 -15.53
N SER A 53 0.28 -3.94 -16.63
CA SER A 53 1.03 -2.67 -16.69
C SER A 53 0.19 -1.46 -16.31
N GLU A 54 -1.10 -1.48 -16.62
CA GLU A 54 -2.04 -0.44 -16.19
C GLU A 54 -2.04 -0.27 -14.66
N PHE A 55 -2.04 -1.37 -13.90
CA PHE A 55 -2.09 -1.31 -12.44
C PHE A 55 -0.80 -0.79 -11.82
N ASP A 56 0.34 -1.14 -12.38
CA ASP A 56 1.63 -0.59 -11.94
C ASP A 56 1.68 0.92 -12.20
N ALA A 57 1.22 1.38 -13.37
CA ALA A 57 1.16 2.80 -13.68
C ALA A 57 0.20 3.56 -12.77
N ARG A 58 -1.02 3.06 -12.54
CA ARG A 58 -1.98 3.68 -11.62
C ARG A 58 -1.46 3.72 -10.20
N TYR A 59 -0.74 2.69 -9.74
CA TYR A 59 -0.12 2.70 -8.42
C TYR A 59 0.91 3.84 -8.30
N GLU A 60 1.79 3.98 -9.29
CA GLU A 60 2.80 5.05 -9.32
C GLU A 60 2.16 6.44 -9.38
N ILE A 61 1.10 6.63 -10.17
CA ILE A 61 0.31 7.88 -10.19
C ILE A 61 -0.25 8.17 -8.80
N GLY A 62 -0.89 7.18 -8.17
CA GLY A 62 -1.41 7.32 -6.80
C GLY A 62 -0.30 7.70 -5.80
N TRP A 63 0.89 7.11 -5.94
CA TRP A 63 2.04 7.45 -5.12
C TRP A 63 2.52 8.88 -5.32
N ILE A 64 2.61 9.36 -6.55
CA ILE A 64 2.95 10.75 -6.85
C ILE A 64 1.93 11.71 -6.22
N LEU A 65 0.63 11.44 -6.40
CA LEU A 65 -0.44 12.25 -5.84
C LEU A 65 -0.39 12.28 -4.30
N HIS A 66 -0.14 11.14 -3.67
CA HIS A 66 0.07 11.04 -2.23
C HIS A 66 1.26 11.92 -1.78
N ARG A 67 2.40 11.88 -2.49
CA ARG A 67 3.57 12.73 -2.19
C ARG A 67 3.28 14.22 -2.34
N GLN A 68 2.30 14.59 -3.16
CA GLN A 68 1.80 15.95 -3.33
C GLN A 68 0.67 16.31 -2.33
N MET A 69 0.38 15.45 -1.35
CA MET A 69 -0.74 15.60 -0.40
C MET A 69 -2.13 15.65 -1.05
N LYS A 70 -2.25 15.23 -2.33
CA LYS A 70 -3.52 15.10 -3.04
C LYS A 70 -4.17 13.76 -2.69
N TYR A 71 -4.51 13.60 -1.41
CA TYR A 71 -4.92 12.32 -0.85
C TYR A 71 -6.15 11.72 -1.52
N ASP A 72 -7.16 12.53 -1.83
CA ASP A 72 -8.42 12.03 -2.40
C ASP A 72 -8.22 11.49 -3.81
N ASP A 73 -7.38 12.15 -4.62
CA ASP A 73 -7.03 11.66 -5.95
C ASP A 73 -6.10 10.45 -5.90
N ALA A 74 -5.19 10.41 -4.93
CA ALA A 74 -4.36 9.23 -4.68
C ALA A 74 -5.21 7.99 -4.35
N VAL A 75 -6.20 8.15 -3.46
CA VAL A 75 -7.13 7.08 -3.08
C VAL A 75 -7.92 6.58 -4.29
N LYS A 76 -8.38 7.47 -5.19
CA LYS A 76 -9.07 7.05 -6.43
C LYS A 76 -8.19 6.12 -7.27
N GLN A 77 -6.91 6.46 -7.46
CA GLN A 77 -5.98 5.62 -8.23
C GLN A 77 -5.70 4.30 -7.54
N TYR A 78 -5.43 4.33 -6.23
CA TYR A 78 -5.19 3.12 -5.45
C TYR A 78 -6.41 2.18 -5.39
N GLU A 79 -7.63 2.70 -5.35
CA GLU A 79 -8.84 1.87 -5.37
C GLU A 79 -8.98 1.09 -6.68
N GLN A 80 -8.64 1.70 -7.83
CA GLN A 80 -8.67 0.97 -9.11
C GLN A 80 -7.69 -0.21 -9.09
N VAL A 81 -6.48 0.01 -8.58
CA VAL A 81 -5.45 -1.03 -8.44
C VAL A 81 -5.87 -2.13 -7.46
N ALA A 82 -6.36 -1.75 -6.28
CA ALA A 82 -6.76 -2.68 -5.23
C ALA A 82 -8.00 -3.52 -5.59
N ARG A 83 -8.83 -3.05 -6.53
CA ARG A 83 -9.99 -3.80 -7.04
C ARG A 83 -9.58 -4.75 -8.16
N GLY A 84 -8.75 -4.30 -9.09
CA GLY A 84 -8.37 -5.08 -10.27
C GLY A 84 -7.25 -6.08 -10.03
N SER A 85 -6.27 -5.76 -9.19
CA SER A 85 -5.14 -6.66 -8.94
C SER A 85 -5.29 -7.43 -7.62
N ARG A 86 -5.22 -8.76 -7.68
CA ARG A 86 -5.18 -9.62 -6.47
C ARG A 86 -3.75 -9.93 -5.99
N GLY A 87 -2.74 -9.44 -6.69
CA GLY A 87 -1.33 -9.65 -6.39
C GLY A 87 -0.73 -8.61 -5.43
N GLY A 88 0.61 -8.57 -5.39
CA GLY A 88 1.35 -7.68 -4.49
C GLY A 88 1.04 -6.19 -4.68
N VAL A 89 0.85 -5.73 -5.92
CA VAL A 89 0.53 -4.33 -6.22
C VAL A 89 -0.87 -3.92 -5.72
N GLY A 90 -1.85 -4.82 -5.82
CA GLY A 90 -3.19 -4.62 -5.27
C GLY A 90 -3.19 -4.53 -3.74
N ALA A 91 -2.49 -5.46 -3.09
CA ALA A 91 -2.31 -5.46 -1.64
C ALA A 91 -1.59 -4.18 -1.16
N ARG A 92 -0.54 -3.76 -1.89
CA ARG A 92 0.19 -2.51 -1.66
C ARG A 92 -0.71 -1.30 -1.80
N ALA A 93 -1.52 -1.22 -2.85
CA ALA A 93 -2.44 -0.10 -3.07
C ALA A 93 -3.46 0.00 -1.94
N ARG A 94 -4.06 -1.12 -1.52
CA ARG A 94 -4.99 -1.16 -0.37
C ARG A 94 -4.31 -0.73 0.93
N PHE A 95 -3.06 -1.15 1.16
CA PHE A 95 -2.26 -0.70 2.30
C PHE A 95 -2.08 0.83 2.28
N MET A 96 -1.74 1.41 1.13
CA MET A 96 -1.59 2.87 1.02
C MET A 96 -2.88 3.64 1.32
N ILE A 97 -4.06 3.09 0.98
CA ILE A 97 -5.34 3.71 1.37
C ILE A 97 -5.47 3.73 2.90
N GLY A 98 -5.11 2.63 3.58
CA GLY A 98 -5.09 2.57 5.05
C GLY A 98 -4.14 3.59 5.67
N GLU A 99 -2.94 3.76 5.11
CA GLU A 99 -1.98 4.79 5.55
C GLU A 99 -2.55 6.21 5.42
N ILE A 100 -3.27 6.50 4.34
CA ILE A 100 -3.93 7.79 4.13
C ILE A 100 -5.03 8.00 5.17
N SER A 101 -5.87 6.98 5.44
CA SER A 101 -6.90 7.06 6.48
C SER A 101 -6.29 7.27 7.86
N PHE A 102 -5.19 6.57 8.18
CA PHE A 102 -4.44 6.76 9.43
C PHE A 102 -3.90 8.19 9.56
N ALA A 103 -3.30 8.73 8.50
CA ALA A 103 -2.79 10.10 8.48
C ALA A 103 -3.91 11.15 8.66
N LYS A 104 -5.14 10.84 8.19
CA LYS A 104 -6.34 11.65 8.41
C LYS A 104 -6.99 11.45 9.79
N GLN A 105 -6.40 10.64 10.67
CA GLN A 105 -6.95 10.24 11.98
C GLN A 105 -8.27 9.46 11.90
N ASP A 106 -8.64 8.95 10.73
CA ASP A 106 -9.73 7.99 10.58
C ASP A 106 -9.19 6.58 10.86
N LEU A 107 -8.95 6.31 12.16
CA LEU A 107 -8.35 5.07 12.63
C LEU A 107 -9.26 3.86 12.39
N GLU A 108 -10.58 4.06 12.41
CA GLU A 108 -11.55 3.02 12.09
C GLU A 108 -11.44 2.58 10.62
N ASP A 109 -11.42 3.52 9.67
CA ASP A 109 -11.24 3.17 8.27
C ASP A 109 -9.84 2.60 8.01
N ALA A 110 -8.79 3.16 8.63
CA ALA A 110 -7.43 2.63 8.51
C ALA A 110 -7.36 1.14 8.85
N VAL A 111 -7.91 0.74 10.01
CA VAL A 111 -8.00 -0.67 10.42
C VAL A 111 -8.77 -1.50 9.39
N LYS A 112 -9.91 -1.01 8.89
CA LYS A 112 -10.70 -1.73 7.87
C LYS A 112 -9.89 -1.96 6.59
N GLN A 113 -9.12 -0.97 6.13
CA GLN A 113 -8.27 -1.12 4.94
C GLN A 113 -7.12 -2.09 5.20
N PHE A 114 -6.46 -2.03 6.36
CA PHE A 114 -5.40 -2.96 6.72
C PHE A 114 -5.89 -4.40 6.85
N GLN A 115 -7.06 -4.63 7.44
CA GLN A 115 -7.69 -5.95 7.48
C GLN A 115 -8.00 -6.49 6.08
N ARG A 116 -8.43 -5.63 5.14
CA ARG A 116 -8.60 -6.04 3.74
C ARG A 116 -7.29 -6.49 3.10
N VAL A 117 -6.15 -5.91 3.47
CA VAL A 117 -4.83 -6.42 3.04
C VAL A 117 -4.56 -7.79 3.65
N MET A 118 -4.78 -7.94 4.96
CA MET A 118 -4.53 -9.18 5.69
C MET A 118 -5.31 -10.37 5.13
N PHE A 119 -6.58 -10.17 4.74
CA PHE A 119 -7.49 -11.27 4.42
C PHE A 119 -8.02 -11.26 2.99
N GLY A 120 -8.08 -10.11 2.31
CA GLY A 120 -8.76 -9.93 1.02
C GLY A 120 -7.92 -10.22 -0.23
N PHE A 121 -6.62 -10.48 -0.08
CA PHE A 121 -5.68 -10.76 -1.18
C PHE A 121 -5.12 -12.19 -1.08
N GLY A 122 -6.01 -13.17 -0.89
CA GLY A 122 -5.67 -14.60 -0.82
C GLY A 122 -5.46 -15.14 0.59
N GLY A 123 -5.56 -14.30 1.63
CA GLY A 123 -5.49 -14.71 3.04
C GLY A 123 -4.24 -15.54 3.33
N GLU A 124 -4.39 -16.68 4.01
CA GLU A 124 -3.26 -17.56 4.35
C GLU A 124 -2.53 -18.14 3.12
N LYS A 125 -3.26 -18.30 2.01
CA LYS A 125 -2.78 -18.85 0.73
C LYS A 125 -2.21 -17.77 -0.19
N ALA A 126 -2.07 -16.54 0.29
CA ALA A 126 -1.54 -15.44 -0.51
C ALA A 126 -0.11 -15.70 -0.99
N VAL A 127 0.22 -15.19 -2.18
CA VAL A 127 1.56 -15.25 -2.75
C VAL A 127 2.56 -14.45 -1.90
N ALA A 128 3.85 -14.78 -1.98
CA ALA A 128 4.90 -14.15 -1.17
C ALA A 128 4.89 -12.60 -1.25
N ALA A 129 4.67 -12.05 -2.46
CA ALA A 129 4.60 -10.60 -2.67
C ALA A 129 3.46 -9.93 -1.87
N VAL A 130 2.36 -10.64 -1.60
CA VAL A 130 1.26 -10.16 -0.76
C VAL A 130 1.56 -10.36 0.73
N LYS A 131 2.22 -11.46 1.11
CA LYS A 131 2.56 -11.73 2.53
C LYS A 131 3.37 -10.61 3.17
N VAL A 132 4.26 -9.97 2.41
CA VAL A 132 5.00 -8.77 2.85
C VAL A 132 4.03 -7.66 3.29
N TRP A 133 2.95 -7.44 2.54
CA TRP A 133 1.94 -6.42 2.85
C TRP A 133 0.97 -6.85 3.95
N GLN A 134 0.66 -8.14 4.07
CA GLN A 134 -0.16 -8.66 5.19
C GLN A 134 0.51 -8.39 6.54
N SER A 135 1.81 -8.68 6.64
CA SER A 135 2.56 -8.40 7.87
C SER A 135 2.58 -6.91 8.19
N LYS A 136 2.89 -6.04 7.22
CA LYS A 136 2.89 -4.58 7.42
C LYS A 136 1.50 -4.05 7.82
N ALA A 137 0.45 -4.51 7.15
CA ALA A 137 -0.92 -4.11 7.44
C ALA A 137 -1.33 -4.51 8.86
N ALA A 138 -1.01 -5.72 9.29
CA ALA A 138 -1.29 -6.15 10.65
C ALA A 138 -0.54 -5.28 11.69
N MET A 139 0.71 -4.90 11.41
CA MET A 139 1.43 -3.96 12.29
C MET A 139 0.73 -2.62 12.42
N GLU A 140 0.35 -2.00 11.30
CA GLU A 140 -0.30 -0.68 11.34
C GLU A 140 -1.73 -0.76 11.88
N ALA A 141 -2.44 -1.88 11.69
CA ALA A 141 -3.72 -2.13 12.35
C ALA A 141 -3.58 -2.21 13.88
N GLY A 142 -2.55 -2.94 14.35
CA GLY A 142 -2.21 -2.99 15.78
C GLY A 142 -1.91 -1.61 16.32
N ARG A 143 -1.05 -0.85 15.63
CA ARG A 143 -0.72 0.54 16.00
C ARG A 143 -1.94 1.44 16.03
N SER A 144 -2.85 1.31 15.05
CA SER A 144 -4.10 2.09 14.99
C SER A 144 -5.02 1.80 16.19
N MET A 145 -5.03 0.58 16.70
CA MET A 145 -5.73 0.24 17.94
C MET A 145 -5.05 0.90 19.14
N GLU A 146 -3.72 0.85 19.21
CA GLU A 146 -2.96 1.47 20.32
C GLU A 146 -3.13 2.98 20.40
N VAL A 147 -3.22 3.69 19.26
CA VAL A 147 -3.55 5.12 19.27
C VAL A 147 -4.91 5.36 19.92
N GLN A 148 -5.91 4.54 19.59
CA GLN A 148 -7.25 4.66 20.21
C GLN A 148 -7.25 4.30 21.70
N VAL A 149 -6.30 3.47 22.18
CA VAL A 149 -6.17 3.13 23.62
C VAL A 149 -5.91 4.39 24.45
N GLU A 150 -5.14 5.34 23.91
CA GLU A 150 -4.82 6.61 24.58
C GLU A 150 -6.07 7.49 24.77
N ASP A 151 -7.02 7.40 23.84
CA ASP A 151 -8.28 8.17 23.83
C ASP A 151 -9.46 7.42 24.47
N ALA A 152 -9.25 6.22 25.01
CA ALA A 152 -10.31 5.37 25.54
C ALA A 152 -10.97 5.99 26.79
N LYS A 153 -12.30 6.15 26.74
CA LYS A 153 -13.09 6.79 27.82
C LYS A 153 -13.43 5.84 28.97
N THR A 154 -13.51 4.55 28.69
CA THR A 154 -13.88 3.53 29.67
C THR A 154 -12.82 2.44 29.70
N LYS A 155 -12.71 1.77 30.86
CA LYS A 155 -11.85 0.60 30.99
C LYS A 155 -12.23 -0.50 29.99
N GLN A 156 -13.53 -0.71 29.77
CA GLN A 156 -14.01 -1.72 28.82
C GLN A 156 -13.56 -1.43 27.38
N ASP A 157 -13.66 -0.16 26.94
CA ASP A 157 -13.20 0.24 25.60
C ASP A 157 -11.69 0.06 25.48
N ARG A 158 -10.94 0.49 26.51
CA ARG A 158 -9.49 0.35 26.60
C ARG A 158 -9.08 -1.12 26.48
N ASP A 159 -9.69 -2.00 27.25
CA ASP A 159 -9.40 -3.43 27.27
C ASP A 159 -9.72 -4.09 25.91
N GLY A 160 -10.81 -3.67 25.24
CA GLY A 160 -11.18 -4.14 23.90
C GLY A 160 -10.18 -3.72 22.81
N LEU A 161 -9.68 -2.48 22.87
CA LEU A 161 -8.67 -1.97 21.95
C LEU A 161 -7.31 -2.64 22.16
N VAL A 162 -6.88 -2.81 23.42
CA VAL A 162 -5.65 -3.56 23.76
C VAL A 162 -5.74 -4.99 23.25
N LYS A 163 -6.87 -5.67 23.46
CA LYS A 163 -7.10 -7.02 22.95
C LYS A 163 -6.96 -7.07 21.42
N SER A 164 -7.57 -6.14 20.72
CA SER A 164 -7.50 -6.07 19.25
C SER A 164 -6.06 -5.82 18.77
N ALA A 165 -5.31 -4.94 19.44
CA ALA A 165 -3.90 -4.71 19.14
C ALA A 165 -3.06 -5.98 19.32
N VAL A 166 -3.28 -6.73 20.42
CA VAL A 166 -2.62 -8.02 20.68
C VAL A 166 -2.92 -9.03 19.58
N GLU A 167 -4.17 -9.13 19.11
CA GLU A 167 -4.56 -10.04 18.03
C GLU A 167 -3.80 -9.73 16.72
N PHE A 168 -3.67 -8.45 16.36
CA PHE A 168 -2.94 -8.04 15.17
C PHE A 168 -1.43 -8.34 15.26
N TYR A 169 -0.79 -8.06 16.39
CA TYR A 169 0.63 -8.37 16.55
C TYR A 169 0.90 -9.86 16.65
N THR A 170 0.00 -10.62 17.27
CA THR A 170 0.05 -12.09 17.30
C THR A 170 -0.02 -12.66 15.89
N TYR A 171 -0.93 -12.14 15.04
CA TYR A 171 -0.99 -12.53 13.62
C TYR A 171 0.36 -12.36 12.91
N VAL A 172 1.11 -11.28 13.17
CA VAL A 172 2.44 -11.09 12.58
C VAL A 172 3.42 -12.16 13.06
N VAL A 173 3.48 -12.43 14.36
CA VAL A 173 4.41 -13.41 14.94
C VAL A 173 4.10 -14.83 14.46
N GLU A 174 2.83 -15.21 14.39
CA GLU A 174 2.42 -16.58 14.07
C GLU A 174 2.35 -16.85 12.57
N LYS A 175 1.79 -15.93 11.79
CA LYS A 175 1.52 -16.14 10.36
C LYS A 175 2.63 -15.63 9.46
N HIS A 176 3.48 -14.75 9.98
CA HIS A 176 4.59 -14.13 9.23
C HIS A 176 5.93 -14.16 10.00
N PRO A 177 6.37 -15.30 10.56
CA PRO A 177 7.52 -15.38 11.47
C PRO A 177 8.87 -14.94 10.85
N MET A 178 8.96 -14.93 9.52
CA MET A 178 10.15 -14.49 8.77
C MET A 178 10.07 -13.03 8.30
N SER A 179 9.00 -12.31 8.66
CA SER A 179 8.85 -10.89 8.30
C SER A 179 9.81 -10.01 9.09
N SER A 180 10.29 -8.93 8.47
CA SER A 180 11.06 -7.88 9.14
C SER A 180 10.33 -7.23 10.32
N SER A 181 9.01 -7.36 10.40
CA SER A 181 8.19 -6.76 11.45
C SER A 181 8.05 -7.61 12.72
N VAL A 182 8.47 -8.88 12.72
CA VAL A 182 8.24 -9.82 13.83
C VAL A 182 8.87 -9.36 15.14
N GLU A 183 10.11 -8.89 15.10
CA GLU A 183 10.79 -8.43 16.32
C GLU A 183 10.11 -7.19 16.92
N PHE A 184 9.55 -6.32 16.08
CA PHE A 184 8.78 -5.18 16.55
C PHE A 184 7.42 -5.63 17.13
N ALA A 185 6.73 -6.58 16.49
CA ALA A 185 5.49 -7.16 16.98
C ALA A 185 5.67 -7.80 18.37
N ARG A 186 6.74 -8.60 18.57
CA ARG A 186 7.08 -9.21 19.87
C ARG A 186 7.27 -8.16 20.96
N LYS A 187 7.99 -7.08 20.66
CA LYS A 187 8.19 -5.97 21.60
C LYS A 187 6.87 -5.27 21.96
N ARG A 188 5.97 -5.07 20.99
CA ARG A 188 4.64 -4.51 21.27
C ARG A 188 3.81 -5.44 22.15
N LEU A 189 3.78 -6.74 21.87
CA LEU A 189 3.08 -7.74 22.70
C LEU A 189 3.58 -7.73 24.15
N GLU A 190 4.90 -7.66 24.36
CA GLU A 190 5.47 -7.56 25.70
C GLU A 190 5.03 -6.26 26.41
N ALA A 191 5.03 -5.14 25.69
CA ALA A 191 4.58 -3.86 26.25
C ALA A 191 3.09 -3.88 26.64
N LEU A 192 2.23 -4.42 25.78
CA LEU A 192 0.79 -4.52 26.01
C LEU A 192 0.44 -5.46 27.18
N SER A 193 1.25 -6.48 27.45
CA SER A 193 1.04 -7.40 28.59
C SER A 193 1.17 -6.72 29.97
N LYS A 194 1.68 -5.49 30.01
CA LYS A 194 1.93 -4.71 31.24
C LYS A 194 0.86 -3.63 31.48
N LEU A 195 -0.10 -3.46 30.57
CA LEU A 195 -1.15 -2.43 30.61
C LEU A 195 -2.38 -2.81 31.42
#